data_AF-A0A1M6C9A0-F1
#
_entry.id   AF-A0A1M6C9A0-F1
#
_cell.length_a   1.000
_cell.length_b   1.000
_cell.length_c   1.000
_cell.angle_alpha   90.00
_cell.angle_beta   90.00
_cell.angle_gamma   90.00
#
_symmetry.space_group_name_H-M   'P 1'
#
loop_
_entity.id
_entity.type
_entity.pdbx_description
1 polymer ?
#
loop_
_entity_poly.entity_id
_entity_poly.type
_entity_poly.pdbx_seq_one_letter_code
_entity_poly.pdbx_strand_id
1 'polypeptide(L)'
;MSTHAYEQLLRLAFPTEADAARFLTEPNRTAYTAFERAPAPDIAFRFERVRLGVAMSLLKLLADLGDHDESRQVAEVLLKALNAKSVADIDATITRDAKLFEKLYTNLYVNEDGEQLLNLFERTLDADTRPLMDEVLREALALAGELDFSQNDDEDDED
;
A
#
# COMPACT_ATOMS: atom_id res chain seq x y z
N MET A 1 -0.06 -18.40 6.35
CA MET A 1 -0.04 -17.27 7.30
C MET A 1 -0.06 -15.95 6.56
N SER A 2 0.80 -15.74 5.56
CA SER A 2 0.88 -14.50 4.79
C SER A 2 -0.41 -14.06 4.08
N THR A 3 -1.21 -14.97 3.52
CA THR A 3 -2.51 -14.63 2.94
C THR A 3 -3.44 -13.91 3.93
N HIS A 4 -3.51 -14.42 5.16
CA HIS A 4 -4.32 -13.80 6.19
C HIS A 4 -3.76 -12.44 6.62
N ALA A 5 -2.43 -12.34 6.73
CA ALA A 5 -1.76 -11.07 7.04
C ALA A 5 -2.03 -10.00 5.96
N TYR A 6 -2.03 -10.39 4.69
CA TYR A 6 -2.34 -9.52 3.56
C TYR A 6 -3.79 -9.01 3.63
N GLU A 7 -4.75 -9.91 3.82
CA GLU A 7 -6.17 -9.54 3.96
C GLU A 7 -6.44 -8.70 5.22
N GLN A 8 -5.66 -8.89 6.28
CA GLN A 8 -5.76 -8.10 7.51
C GLN A 8 -5.18 -6.70 7.30
N LEU A 9 -4.01 -6.56 6.66
CA LEU A 9 -3.43 -5.27 6.31
C LEU A 9 -4.39 -4.44 5.44
N LEU A 10 -4.97 -5.06 4.41
CA LEU A 10 -5.98 -4.39 3.58
C LEU A 10 -7.19 -3.91 4.40
N ARG A 11 -7.63 -4.66 5.41
CA ARG A 11 -8.76 -4.24 6.25
C ARG A 11 -8.40 -3.09 7.19
N LEU A 12 -7.18 -3.07 7.71
CA LEU A 12 -6.71 -1.98 8.57
C LEU A 12 -6.51 -0.69 7.77
N ALA A 13 -5.93 -0.79 6.57
CA ALA A 13 -5.69 0.37 5.71
C ALA A 13 -6.97 0.96 5.10
N PHE A 14 -8.03 0.16 4.91
CA PHE A 14 -9.29 0.61 4.30
C PHE A 14 -10.47 0.28 5.21
N PRO A 15 -10.60 0.94 6.37
CA PRO A 15 -11.56 0.56 7.41
C PRO A 15 -13.00 0.99 7.09
N THR A 16 -13.19 2.01 6.25
CA THR A 16 -14.52 2.52 5.89
C THR A 16 -15.16 1.70 4.77
N GLU A 17 -16.48 1.62 4.74
CA GLU A 17 -17.19 0.94 3.65
C GLU A 17 -16.93 1.59 2.29
N ALA A 18 -16.79 2.92 2.24
CA ALA A 18 -16.50 3.67 1.03
C ALA A 18 -15.11 3.32 0.47
N ASP A 19 -14.09 3.29 1.32
CA ASP A 19 -12.74 2.88 0.95
C ASP A 19 -12.70 1.42 0.51
N ALA A 20 -13.34 0.54 1.28
CA ALA A 20 -13.40 -0.88 0.96
C ALA A 20 -14.10 -1.14 -0.39
N ALA A 21 -15.15 -0.39 -0.72
CA ALA A 21 -15.83 -0.49 -2.01
C ALA A 21 -14.96 -0.03 -3.19
N ARG A 22 -14.12 0.98 -2.96
CA ARG A 22 -13.24 1.57 -3.99
C ARG A 22 -11.97 0.76 -4.23
N PHE A 23 -11.25 0.43 -3.16
CA PHE A 23 -9.88 -0.11 -3.23
C PHE A 23 -9.84 -1.64 -3.18
N LEU A 24 -10.77 -2.25 -2.43
CA LEU A 24 -10.75 -3.67 -2.14
C LEU A 24 -11.68 -4.46 -3.06
N THR A 25 -11.44 -4.36 -4.37
CA THR A 25 -12.07 -5.25 -5.35
C THR A 25 -11.66 -6.70 -5.11
N GLU A 26 -12.47 -7.68 -5.56
CA GLU A 26 -12.16 -9.10 -5.37
C GLU A 26 -10.75 -9.50 -5.88
N PRO A 27 -10.29 -9.04 -7.07
CA PRO A 27 -8.93 -9.31 -7.53
C PRO A 27 -7.81 -8.70 -6.68
N ASN A 28 -8.12 -7.67 -5.89
CA ASN A 28 -7.16 -7.04 -4.99
C ASN A 28 -7.15 -7.79 -3.65
N ARG A 29 -8.32 -8.07 -3.06
CA ARG A 29 -8.42 -8.85 -1.81
C ARG A 29 -7.74 -10.21 -1.90
N THR A 30 -7.91 -10.89 -3.03
CA THR A 30 -7.41 -12.25 -3.24
C THR A 30 -6.02 -12.31 -3.88
N ALA A 31 -5.33 -11.18 -4.06
CA ALA A 31 -4.07 -11.11 -4.80
C ALA A 31 -2.99 -12.06 -4.26
N TYR A 32 -2.85 -12.14 -2.93
CA TYR A 32 -1.87 -13.03 -2.30
C TYR A 32 -2.21 -14.51 -2.55
N THR A 33 -3.49 -14.91 -2.39
CA THR A 33 -3.94 -16.27 -2.73
C THR A 33 -3.72 -16.59 -4.21
N ALA A 34 -3.97 -15.65 -5.11
CA ALA A 34 -3.75 -15.81 -6.53
C ALA A 34 -2.27 -15.98 -6.87
N PHE A 35 -1.38 -15.27 -6.16
CA PHE A 35 0.07 -15.43 -6.25
C PHE A 35 0.53 -16.81 -5.78
N GLU A 36 0.08 -17.29 -4.62
CA GLU A 36 0.47 -18.61 -4.11
C GLU A 36 0.10 -19.77 -5.05
N ARG A 37 -0.97 -19.58 -5.83
CA ARG A 37 -1.51 -20.58 -6.76
C ARG A 37 -1.07 -20.35 -8.21
N ALA A 38 -0.27 -19.31 -8.45
CA ALA A 38 0.09 -18.91 -9.80
C ALA A 38 0.95 -19.98 -10.49
N PRO A 39 0.67 -20.33 -11.76
CA PRO A 39 1.60 -21.12 -12.54
C PRO A 39 2.86 -20.29 -12.83
N ALA A 40 3.99 -20.96 -13.09
CA ALA A 40 5.28 -20.31 -13.31
C ALA A 40 5.28 -19.10 -14.28
N PRO A 41 4.55 -19.12 -15.41
CA PRO A 41 4.51 -17.97 -16.32
C PRO A 41 3.84 -16.72 -15.72
N ASP A 42 2.93 -16.91 -14.76
CA ASP A 42 2.15 -15.81 -14.17
C ASP A 42 2.74 -15.32 -12.85
N ILE A 43 3.67 -16.07 -12.24
CA ILE A 43 4.22 -15.78 -10.90
C ILE A 43 4.70 -14.33 -10.79
N ALA A 44 5.46 -13.83 -11.76
CA ALA A 44 6.00 -12.47 -11.73
C ALA A 44 4.89 -11.41 -11.69
N PHE A 45 3.89 -11.53 -12.57
CA PHE A 45 2.76 -10.61 -12.60
C PHE A 45 1.91 -10.68 -11.32
N ARG A 46 1.67 -11.89 -10.80
CA ARG A 46 0.89 -12.06 -9.57
C ARG A 46 1.64 -11.55 -8.34
N PHE A 47 2.97 -11.72 -8.30
CA PHE A 47 3.82 -11.17 -7.27
C PHE A 47 3.78 -9.64 -7.28
N GLU A 48 3.88 -9.02 -8.46
CA GLU A 48 3.79 -7.56 -8.58
C GLU A 48 2.45 -7.02 -8.08
N ARG A 49 1.34 -7.72 -8.32
CA ARG A 49 0.03 -7.34 -7.73
C ARG A 49 0.02 -7.38 -6.20
N VAL A 50 0.74 -8.32 -5.58
CA VAL A 50 0.89 -8.36 -4.11
C VAL A 50 1.66 -7.13 -3.64
N ARG A 51 2.80 -6.82 -4.28
CA ARG A 51 3.62 -5.66 -3.95
C ARG A 51 2.83 -4.36 -4.06
N LEU A 52 2.10 -4.16 -5.16
CA LEU A 52 1.22 -3.00 -5.35
C LEU A 52 0.15 -2.91 -4.26
N GLY A 53 -0.46 -4.03 -3.86
CA GLY A 53 -1.48 -4.04 -2.80
C GLY A 53 -0.93 -3.67 -1.42
N VAL A 54 0.27 -4.16 -1.08
CA VAL A 54 0.96 -3.78 0.17
C VAL A 54 1.37 -2.31 0.13
N ALA A 55 2.01 -1.87 -0.95
CA ALA A 55 2.44 -0.49 -1.15
C ALA A 55 1.27 0.51 -1.06
N MET A 56 0.14 0.17 -1.69
CA MET A 56 -1.09 0.97 -1.64
C MET A 56 -1.67 1.06 -0.23
N SER A 57 -1.60 -0.03 0.55
CA SER A 57 -2.06 -0.04 1.93
C SER A 57 -1.20 0.86 2.82
N LEU A 58 0.12 0.81 2.65
CA LEU A 58 1.06 1.66 3.40
C LEU A 58 0.84 3.15 3.11
N LEU A 59 0.64 3.52 1.84
CA LEU A 59 0.36 4.92 1.48
C LEU A 59 -1.00 5.41 1.95
N LYS A 60 -2.00 4.52 2.04
CA LYS A 60 -3.29 4.87 2.64
C LYS A 60 -3.14 5.15 4.13
N LEU A 61 -2.47 4.26 4.87
CA LEU A 61 -2.18 4.49 6.29
C LEU A 61 -1.41 5.78 6.50
N LEU A 62 -0.41 6.06 5.66
CA LEU A 62 0.36 7.30 5.71
C LEU A 62 -0.53 8.52 5.45
N ALA A 63 -1.39 8.47 4.44
CA ALA A 63 -2.35 9.52 4.11
C ALA A 63 -3.46 9.74 5.16
N ASP A 64 -3.66 8.77 6.05
CA ASP A 64 -4.62 8.87 7.15
C ASP A 64 -3.96 9.35 8.45
N LEU A 65 -2.65 9.12 8.62
CA LEU A 65 -1.87 9.63 9.77
C LEU A 65 -1.65 11.13 9.71
N GLY A 66 -1.44 11.68 8.52
CA GLY A 66 -1.38 13.11 8.28
C GLY A 66 -2.10 13.42 6.98
N ASP A 67 -2.53 14.66 6.80
CA ASP A 67 -3.20 15.15 5.58
C ASP A 67 -2.22 15.20 4.38
N HIS A 68 -1.59 14.07 4.07
CA HIS A 68 -0.54 13.90 3.07
C HIS A 68 -1.17 13.63 1.70
N ASP A 69 -1.49 14.72 1.02
CA ASP A 69 -2.07 14.68 -0.33
C ASP A 69 -1.20 13.93 -1.34
N GLU A 70 0.13 14.02 -1.25
CA GLU A 70 1.04 13.24 -2.09
C GLU A 70 0.85 11.73 -1.88
N SER A 71 0.72 11.27 -0.64
CA SER A 71 0.49 9.85 -0.32
C SER A 71 -0.82 9.35 -0.91
N ARG A 72 -1.90 10.17 -0.86
CA ARG A 72 -3.18 9.86 -1.51
C ARG A 72 -3.03 9.75 -3.02
N GLN A 73 -2.34 10.71 -3.64
CA GLN A 73 -2.13 10.72 -5.09
C GLN A 73 -1.33 9.50 -5.55
N VAL A 74 -0.29 9.12 -4.82
CA VAL A 74 0.49 7.92 -5.15
C VAL A 74 -0.35 6.65 -4.93
N ALA A 75 -1.16 6.56 -3.87
CA ALA A 75 -2.08 5.44 -3.66
C ALA A 75 -3.07 5.27 -4.85
N GLU A 76 -3.56 6.36 -5.44
CA GLU A 76 -4.40 6.31 -6.66
C GLU A 76 -3.65 5.77 -7.87
N VAL A 77 -2.37 6.12 -8.04
CA VAL A 77 -1.53 5.58 -9.12
C VAL A 77 -1.37 4.07 -8.94
N LEU A 78 -1.16 3.59 -7.70
CA LEU A 78 -1.06 2.16 -7.41
C LEU A 78 -2.39 1.43 -7.65
N LEU A 79 -3.53 2.04 -7.27
CA LEU A 79 -4.85 1.50 -7.58
C LEU A 79 -5.07 1.36 -9.10
N LYS A 80 -4.65 2.36 -9.88
CA LYS A 80 -4.69 2.31 -11.35
C LYS A 80 -3.78 1.19 -11.89
N ALA A 81 -2.58 1.04 -11.34
CA ALA A 81 -1.66 -0.03 -11.71
C ALA A 81 -2.21 -1.43 -11.37
N LEU A 82 -2.99 -1.59 -10.30
CA LEU A 82 -3.67 -2.86 -9.98
C LEU A 82 -4.69 -3.31 -11.04
N ASN A 83 -5.16 -2.40 -11.90
CA ASN A 83 -6.04 -2.70 -13.03
C ASN A 83 -5.28 -3.10 -14.31
N ALA A 84 -3.95 -3.05 -14.29
CA ALA A 84 -3.10 -3.48 -15.40
C ALA A 84 -3.24 -4.99 -15.69
N LYS A 85 -2.93 -5.38 -16.94
CA LYS A 85 -3.05 -6.77 -17.41
C LYS A 85 -1.70 -7.49 -17.52
N SER A 86 -0.60 -6.77 -17.32
CA SER A 86 0.77 -7.28 -17.41
C SER A 86 1.72 -6.44 -16.57
N VAL A 87 2.92 -6.96 -16.30
CA VAL A 87 3.99 -6.19 -15.64
C VAL A 87 4.36 -4.95 -16.45
N ALA A 88 4.45 -5.08 -17.78
CA ALA A 88 4.74 -3.93 -18.64
C ALA A 88 3.69 -2.80 -18.54
N ASP A 89 2.41 -3.16 -18.37
CA ASP A 89 1.33 -2.18 -18.17
C ASP A 89 1.41 -1.53 -16.77
N ILE A 90 1.86 -2.27 -15.76
CA ILE A 90 2.15 -1.73 -14.43
C ILE A 90 3.28 -0.70 -14.56
N ASP A 91 4.41 -1.08 -15.15
CA ASP A 91 5.56 -0.21 -15.33
C ASP A 91 5.21 1.06 -16.11
N ALA A 92 4.42 0.92 -17.17
CA ALA A 92 3.95 2.05 -17.98
C ALA A 92 3.01 2.99 -17.20
N THR A 93 2.25 2.46 -16.24
CA THR A 93 1.40 3.25 -15.35
C THR A 93 2.25 4.01 -14.33
N ILE A 94 3.17 3.31 -13.65
CA ILE A 94 4.06 3.91 -12.64
C ILE A 94 4.96 4.98 -13.27
N THR A 95 5.61 4.67 -14.40
CA THR A 95 6.53 5.59 -15.09
C THR A 95 5.85 6.89 -15.54
N ARG A 96 4.59 6.81 -15.97
CA ARG A 96 3.82 7.99 -16.39
C ARG A 96 3.65 9.00 -15.26
N ASP A 97 3.50 8.49 -14.05
CA ASP A 97 3.16 9.24 -12.86
C ASP A 97 4.36 9.31 -11.87
N ALA A 98 5.59 9.00 -12.33
CA ALA A 98 6.81 8.88 -11.52
C ALA A 98 7.15 10.15 -10.71
N LYS A 99 6.82 11.34 -11.23
CA LYS A 99 7.02 12.61 -10.52
C LYS A 99 6.24 12.71 -9.21
N LEU A 100 5.13 11.98 -9.06
CA LEU A 100 4.38 11.95 -7.80
C LEU A 100 5.15 11.19 -6.73
N PHE A 101 5.84 10.11 -7.11
CA PHE A 101 6.70 9.34 -6.21
C PHE A 101 7.92 10.17 -5.77
N GLU A 102 8.51 10.98 -6.65
CA GLU A 102 9.60 11.90 -6.27
C GLU A 102 9.16 12.93 -5.22
N LYS A 103 7.93 13.45 -5.36
CA LYS A 103 7.37 14.45 -4.43
C LYS A 103 7.07 13.88 -3.06
N LEU A 104 6.70 12.60 -2.99
CA LEU A 104 6.47 11.88 -1.73
C LEU A 104 7.65 12.11 -0.78
N TYR A 105 8.89 11.95 -1.27
CA TYR A 105 10.09 12.10 -0.43
C TYR A 105 10.55 13.55 -0.22
N THR A 106 9.93 14.52 -0.88
CA THR A 106 10.39 15.92 -0.83
C THR A 106 9.57 16.78 0.14
N ASN A 107 8.29 16.45 0.36
CA ASN A 107 7.34 17.29 1.10
C ASN A 107 6.88 16.71 2.44
N LEU A 108 7.41 15.56 2.86
CA LEU A 108 6.92 14.88 4.06
C LEU A 108 7.62 15.39 5.32
N TYR A 109 6.91 16.20 6.10
CA TYR A 109 7.09 16.21 7.56
C TYR A 109 6.35 15.00 8.11
N VAL A 110 7.07 13.90 8.29
CA VAL A 110 6.54 12.69 8.92
C VAL A 110 6.96 12.65 10.37
N ASN A 111 6.02 12.31 11.25
CA ASN A 111 6.35 11.84 12.59
C ASN A 111 7.01 10.45 12.51
N GLU A 112 7.42 9.90 13.65
CA GLU A 112 8.11 8.59 13.70
C GLU A 112 7.33 7.48 12.98
N ASP A 113 6.01 7.43 13.16
CA ASP A 113 5.13 6.47 12.50
C ASP A 113 5.11 6.63 10.97
N GLY A 114 5.05 7.87 10.50
CA GLY A 114 5.11 8.18 9.06
C GLY A 114 6.45 7.78 8.43
N GLU A 115 7.57 7.98 9.13
CA GLU A 115 8.89 7.51 8.67
C GLU A 115 8.95 5.98 8.57
N GLN A 116 8.37 5.28 9.55
CA GLN A 116 8.32 3.81 9.54
C GLN A 116 7.47 3.28 8.38
N LEU A 117 6.33 3.92 8.08
CA LEU A 117 5.49 3.57 6.93
C LEU A 117 6.22 3.82 5.59
N LEU A 118 6.95 4.92 5.45
CA LEU A 118 7.75 5.21 4.25
C LEU A 118 8.86 4.18 4.06
N ASN A 119 9.58 3.82 5.13
CA ASN A 119 10.60 2.77 5.07
C ASN A 119 10.01 1.42 4.63
N LEU A 120 8.84 1.03 5.17
CA LEU A 120 8.14 -0.18 4.74
C LEU A 120 7.68 -0.09 3.28
N PHE A 121 7.30 1.09 2.82
CA PHE A 121 6.94 1.33 1.43
C PHE A 121 8.15 1.14 0.51
N GLU A 122 9.30 1.75 0.82
CA GLU A 122 10.56 1.54 0.09
C GLU A 122 10.95 0.06 0.05
N ARG A 123 10.92 -0.64 1.19
CA ARG A 123 11.20 -2.07 1.25
C ARG A 123 10.21 -2.91 0.44
N THR A 124 8.97 -2.47 0.27
CA THR A 124 8.01 -3.11 -0.65
C THR A 124 8.45 -2.95 -2.10
N LEU A 125 8.94 -1.76 -2.48
CA LEU A 125 9.49 -1.46 -3.81
C LEU A 125 10.83 -2.14 -4.10
N ASP A 126 11.52 -2.64 -3.07
CA ASP A 126 12.75 -3.43 -3.22
C ASP A 126 12.54 -4.94 -3.05
N ALA A 127 11.42 -5.38 -2.48
CA ALA A 127 11.13 -6.80 -2.27
C ALA A 127 10.92 -7.55 -3.59
N ASP A 128 11.95 -8.27 -4.04
CA ASP A 128 11.99 -9.06 -5.27
C ASP A 128 11.68 -10.56 -5.06
N THR A 129 11.54 -10.98 -3.79
CA THR A 129 11.25 -12.36 -3.42
C THR A 129 10.11 -12.48 -2.42
N ARG A 130 9.46 -13.64 -2.42
CA ARG A 130 8.40 -13.96 -1.46
C ARG A 130 8.83 -13.80 0.01
N PRO A 131 9.99 -14.32 0.46
CA PRO A 131 10.37 -14.18 1.87
C PRO A 131 10.54 -12.73 2.31
N LEU A 132 11.12 -11.87 1.45
CA LEU A 132 11.23 -10.44 1.73
C LEU A 132 9.85 -9.79 1.81
N MET A 133 8.95 -10.12 0.88
CA MET A 133 7.60 -9.58 0.92
C MET A 133 6.81 -10.07 2.14
N ASP A 134 7.00 -11.31 2.57
CA ASP A 134 6.40 -11.88 3.78
C ASP A 134 6.89 -11.21 5.06
N GLU A 135 8.14 -10.75 5.07
CA GLU A 135 8.73 -9.97 6.16
C GLU A 135 8.11 -8.58 6.22
N VAL A 136 8.14 -7.84 5.11
CA VAL A 136 7.54 -6.50 5.01
C VAL A 136 6.06 -6.54 5.38
N LEU A 137 5.31 -7.55 4.91
CA LEU A 137 3.90 -7.67 5.22
C LEU A 137 3.64 -7.87 6.71
N ARG A 138 4.49 -8.65 7.40
CA ARG A 138 4.37 -8.89 8.85
C ARG A 138 4.64 -7.63 9.65
N GLU A 139 5.67 -6.88 9.26
CA GLU A 139 6.03 -5.63 9.91
C GLU A 139 5.00 -4.54 9.65
N ALA A 140 4.54 -4.41 8.40
CA ALA A 140 3.44 -3.50 8.05
C ALA A 140 2.18 -3.79 8.85
N LEU A 141 1.84 -5.07 9.05
CA LEU A 141 0.68 -5.46 9.84
C LEU A 141 0.85 -5.14 11.33
N ALA A 142 2.04 -5.34 11.88
CA ALA A 142 2.33 -4.99 13.27
C ALA A 142 2.21 -3.47 13.48
N LEU A 143 2.87 -2.68 12.63
CA LEU A 143 2.83 -1.23 12.68
C LEU A 143 1.40 -0.71 12.54
N ALA A 144 0.64 -1.17 11.54
CA ALA A 144 -0.74 -0.74 11.32
C ALA A 144 -1.67 -0.97 12.53
N GLY A 145 -1.34 -1.91 13.43
CA GLY A 145 -2.08 -2.13 14.67
C GLY A 145 -1.68 -1.22 15.84
N GLU A 146 -0.55 -0.52 15.71
CA GLU A 146 0.01 0.38 16.72
C GLU A 146 -0.20 1.86 16.37
N LEU A 147 -0.50 2.17 15.10
CA LEU A 147 -0.76 3.53 14.63
C LEU A 147 -1.90 4.22 15.39
N ASP A 148 -1.63 5.42 15.86
CA ASP A 148 -2.61 6.28 16.53
C ASP A 148 -3.15 7.33 15.55
N PHE A 149 -4.40 7.15 15.13
CA PHE A 149 -5.10 8.08 14.23
C PHE A 149 -5.87 9.17 14.98
N SER A 150 -5.85 9.18 16.33
CA SER A 150 -6.63 10.12 17.14
C SER A 150 -6.08 11.54 17.19
N GLN A 151 -4.82 11.76 16.78
CA GLN A 151 -4.21 13.09 16.77
C GLN A 151 -4.79 14.05 15.72
N ASN A 152 -5.56 13.56 14.74
CA ASN A 152 -6.17 14.39 13.69
C ASN A 152 -7.52 15.02 14.08
N ASP A 153 -8.06 14.71 15.26
CA ASP A 153 -9.38 15.24 15.73
C ASP A 153 -9.27 16.47 16.65
N ASP A 154 -8.05 16.90 17.03
CA ASP A 154 -7.85 17.94 18.07
C ASP A 154 -7.65 19.39 17.54
N GLU A 155 -7.73 19.65 16.23
CA GLU A 155 -7.49 21.01 15.65
C GLU A 155 -8.76 21.82 15.29
N ASP A 156 -9.97 21.31 15.55
CA ASP A 156 -11.24 21.98 15.17
C ASP A 156 -12.07 22.54 16.35
N ASP A 157 -11.51 22.61 17.57
CA ASP A 157 -12.15 23.22 18.75
C ASP A 157 -11.35 24.43 19.28
N GLU A 158 -11.25 25.51 18.49
CA GLU A 158 -11.03 26.86 19.04
C GLU A 158 -12.26 27.75 18.74
N ASP A 159 -12.94 28.14 19.82
CA ASP A 159 -14.15 29.00 19.92
C ASP A 159 -14.17 30.29 19.06
#